data_AF-G0T9W1-F1
#
_entry.id   AF-G0T9W1-F1
#
_cell.length_a   1.000
_cell.length_b   1.000
_cell.length_c   1.000
_cell.angle_alpha   90.00
_cell.angle_beta   90.00
_cell.angle_gamma   90.00
#
_symmetry.space_group_name_H-M   'P 1'
#
loop_
_entity.id
_entity.type
_entity.pdbx_description
1 polymer ?
#
loop_
_entity_poly.entity_id
_entity_poly.type
_entity_poly.pdbx_seq_one_letter_code
_entity_poly.pdbx_strand_id
1 'polypeptide(L)'
;VPIMLRSSYCTLYQNSEKDLTELGECPYDQGGYFIINGSEKVLIAQEKMSTNHVYVFKKRQPNKYAYVAEVRSMAESQNRPPSTMFVRMLSRTSAKGGSSGQYIRATLPYIRTEIPIIIVFRALGFVADKDILEHICYDFADTQMMELLRPSLEEAFVIQNQQVALDYIGKRGATVGVTKEKRI
;
A
#
# COMPACT_ATOMS: atom_id res chain seq x y z
N VAL A 1 20.79 -1.72 -25.48
CA VAL A 1 20.81 -1.52 -24.01
C VAL A 1 22.21 -1.03 -23.63
N PRO A 2 22.37 0.07 -22.87
CA PRO A 2 23.69 0.49 -22.41
C PRO A 2 24.37 -0.62 -21.62
N ILE A 3 25.63 -0.93 -21.92
CA ILE A 3 26.41 -1.95 -21.23
C ILE A 3 27.23 -1.26 -20.14
N MET A 4 27.15 -1.78 -18.90
CA MET A 4 27.97 -1.30 -17.79
C MET A 4 29.41 -1.77 -17.99
N LEU A 5 30.38 -0.87 -17.82
CA LEU A 5 31.79 -1.24 -17.91
C LEU A 5 32.15 -2.30 -16.87
N ARG A 6 32.95 -3.28 -17.31
CA ARG A 6 33.37 -4.47 -16.55
C ARG A 6 32.25 -5.43 -16.12
N SER A 7 31.02 -5.26 -16.63
CA SER A 7 29.97 -6.28 -16.47
C SER A 7 30.26 -7.53 -17.33
N SER A 8 29.57 -8.65 -17.08
CA SER A 8 29.75 -9.92 -17.83
C SER A 8 29.50 -9.83 -19.34
N TYR A 9 28.85 -8.76 -19.80
CA TYR A 9 28.56 -8.49 -21.21
C TYR A 9 29.47 -7.41 -21.81
N CYS A 10 30.42 -6.87 -21.03
CA CYS A 10 31.38 -5.88 -21.49
C CYS A 10 32.58 -6.54 -22.16
N THR A 11 33.14 -5.90 -23.20
CA THR A 11 34.36 -6.35 -23.88
C THR A 11 35.58 -6.43 -22.95
N LEU A 12 35.59 -5.65 -21.87
CA LEU A 12 36.67 -5.63 -20.86
C LEU A 12 36.51 -6.70 -19.77
N TYR A 13 35.48 -7.56 -19.87
CA TYR A 13 35.21 -8.59 -18.87
C TYR A 13 36.28 -9.69 -18.90
N GLN A 14 36.90 -9.96 -17.75
CA GLN A 14 37.96 -10.97 -17.58
C GLN A 14 39.26 -10.72 -18.36
N ASN A 15 39.48 -9.51 -18.90
CA ASN A 15 40.78 -9.12 -19.44
C ASN A 15 41.84 -9.09 -18.34
N SER A 16 43.06 -9.53 -18.66
CA SER A 16 44.17 -9.40 -17.72
C SER A 16 44.61 -7.94 -17.61
N GLU A 17 45.32 -7.58 -16.53
CA GLU A 17 45.87 -6.23 -16.37
C GLU A 17 46.77 -5.82 -17.55
N LYS A 18 47.45 -6.80 -18.17
CA LYS A 18 48.26 -6.58 -19.37
C LYS A 18 47.39 -6.22 -20.57
N ASP A 19 46.36 -7.00 -20.84
CA ASP A 19 45.45 -6.76 -21.96
C ASP A 19 44.72 -5.41 -21.82
N LEU A 20 44.33 -5.04 -20.58
CA LEU A 20 43.75 -3.72 -20.30
C LEU A 20 44.73 -2.59 -20.62
N THR A 21 45.99 -2.73 -20.20
CA THR A 21 47.02 -1.74 -20.49
C THR A 21 47.29 -1.62 -21.99
N GLU A 22 47.29 -2.74 -22.73
CA GLU A 22 47.43 -2.75 -24.19
C GLU A 22 46.26 -2.08 -24.90
N LEU A 23 45.06 -2.15 -24.33
CA LEU A 23 43.85 -1.46 -24.82
C LEU A 23 43.80 0.02 -24.43
N GLY A 24 44.77 0.53 -23.67
CA GLY A 24 44.80 1.91 -23.19
C GLY A 24 43.87 2.16 -21.99
N GLU A 25 43.38 1.11 -21.36
CA GLU A 25 42.53 1.17 -20.18
C GLU A 25 43.37 1.14 -18.90
N CYS A 26 42.86 1.77 -17.83
CA CYS A 26 43.50 1.75 -16.53
C CYS A 26 43.21 0.41 -15.80
N PRO A 27 44.23 -0.37 -15.37
CA PRO A 27 44.00 -1.59 -14.59
C PRO A 27 43.22 -1.34 -13.29
N TYR A 28 43.43 -0.16 -12.68
CA TYR A 28 42.82 0.23 -11.40
C TYR A 28 41.39 0.76 -11.50
N ASP A 29 40.89 1.07 -12.71
CA ASP A 29 39.47 1.38 -12.88
C ASP A 29 38.63 0.22 -12.32
N GLN A 30 37.53 0.49 -11.63
CA GLN A 30 36.67 -0.57 -11.09
C GLN A 30 35.46 -0.82 -11.99
N GLY A 31 35.22 0.03 -13.00
CA GLY A 31 34.00 0.00 -13.79
C GLY A 31 32.77 0.33 -12.93
N GLY A 32 31.62 -0.29 -13.24
CA GLY A 32 30.38 -0.04 -12.48
C GLY A 32 29.62 1.24 -12.91
N TYR A 33 30.02 1.83 -14.03
CA TYR A 33 29.38 2.99 -14.64
C TYR A 33 29.09 2.74 -16.12
N PHE A 34 28.34 3.66 -16.72
CA PHE A 34 27.95 3.64 -18.12
C PHE A 34 28.56 4.83 -18.85
N ILE A 35 29.08 4.60 -20.05
CA ILE A 35 29.46 5.68 -20.96
C ILE A 35 28.24 6.00 -21.84
N ILE A 36 27.68 7.20 -21.69
CA ILE A 36 26.54 7.68 -22.48
C ILE A 36 26.92 9.02 -23.09
N ASN A 37 26.94 9.10 -24.43
CA ASN A 37 27.34 10.29 -25.19
C ASN A 37 28.74 10.81 -24.80
N GLY A 38 29.70 9.90 -24.61
CA GLY A 38 31.07 10.24 -24.21
C GLY A 38 31.23 10.70 -22.77
N SER A 39 30.16 10.71 -21.97
CA SER A 39 30.21 11.04 -20.54
C SER A 39 29.98 9.81 -19.67
N GLU A 40 30.70 9.72 -18.57
CA GLU A 40 30.53 8.68 -17.55
C GLU A 40 29.32 8.97 -16.68
N LYS A 41 28.51 7.94 -16.42
CA LYS A 41 27.29 8.03 -15.62
C LYS A 41 27.17 6.83 -14.69
N VAL A 42 26.97 7.11 -13.42
CA VAL A 42 26.74 6.11 -12.38
C VAL A 42 25.28 6.16 -11.95
N LEU A 43 24.68 5.00 -11.70
CA LEU A 43 23.37 4.91 -11.06
C LEU A 43 23.55 4.93 -9.55
N ILE A 44 22.91 5.88 -8.88
CA ILE A 44 22.93 5.99 -7.42
C ILE A 44 21.74 5.21 -6.87
N ALA A 45 21.99 4.35 -5.88
CA ALA A 45 20.95 3.64 -5.17
C ALA A 45 19.98 4.61 -4.49
N GLN A 46 18.68 4.37 -4.63
CA GLN A 46 17.64 5.17 -3.98
C GLN A 46 17.10 4.43 -2.77
N GLU A 47 17.19 5.06 -1.61
CA GLU A 47 16.52 4.57 -0.40
C GLU A 47 15.01 4.82 -0.48
N LYS A 48 14.22 3.79 -0.17
CA LYS A 48 12.76 3.85 -0.12
C LYS A 48 12.26 3.01 1.05
N MET A 49 11.09 3.38 1.57
CA MET A 49 10.39 2.55 2.57
C MET A 49 10.15 1.16 2.02
N SER A 50 10.34 0.14 2.86
CA SER A 50 10.12 -1.25 2.49
C SER A 50 8.66 -1.48 2.09
N THR A 51 8.46 -2.32 1.07
CA THR A 51 7.12 -2.75 0.63
C THR A 51 6.70 -3.99 1.40
N ASN A 52 5.42 -4.37 1.32
CA ASN A 52 4.83 -5.54 1.99
C ASN A 52 4.94 -5.53 3.52
N HIS A 53 5.05 -4.33 4.11
CA HIS A 53 5.03 -4.10 5.55
C HIS A 53 3.86 -3.18 5.94
N VAL A 54 3.31 -3.40 7.13
CA VAL A 54 2.26 -2.54 7.71
C VAL A 54 2.91 -1.56 8.67
N TYR A 55 2.77 -0.27 8.39
CA TYR A 55 3.28 0.80 9.25
C TYR A 55 2.13 1.51 9.94
N VAL A 56 2.19 1.66 11.26
CA VAL A 56 1.16 2.36 12.06
C VAL A 56 1.73 3.66 12.62
N PHE A 57 1.09 4.77 12.29
CA PHE A 57 1.50 6.10 12.71
C PHE A 57 0.43 6.77 13.57
N LYS A 58 0.83 7.25 14.75
CA LYS A 58 0.02 8.18 15.54
C LYS A 58 0.14 9.58 14.95
N LYS A 59 -0.98 10.23 14.66
CA LYS A 59 -1.01 11.60 14.14
C LYS A 59 -1.21 12.59 15.29
N ARG A 60 -0.53 13.74 15.20
CA ARG A 60 -0.71 14.85 16.14
C ARG A 60 -1.98 15.63 15.79
N GLN A 61 -2.74 16.04 16.80
CA GLN A 61 -3.91 16.91 16.63
C GLN A 61 -3.45 18.29 16.08
N PRO A 62 -4.26 18.98 15.26
CA PRO A 62 -5.70 18.80 14.99
C PRO A 62 -6.04 17.90 13.77
N ASN A 63 -5.22 16.88 13.47
CA ASN A 63 -5.50 15.98 12.35
C ASN A 63 -6.85 15.26 12.49
N LYS A 64 -7.58 15.13 11.37
CA LYS A 64 -8.84 14.36 11.25
C LYS A 64 -8.69 12.93 11.80
N TYR A 65 -7.52 12.33 11.63
CA TYR A 65 -7.24 10.96 12.06
C TYR A 65 -6.36 10.96 13.31
N ALA A 66 -6.63 10.05 14.24
CA ALA A 66 -5.78 9.79 15.40
C ALA A 66 -4.65 8.81 15.04
N TYR A 67 -4.98 7.77 14.29
CA TYR A 67 -4.05 6.73 13.84
C TYR A 67 -4.23 6.44 12.35
N VAL A 68 -3.12 6.16 11.68
CA VAL A 68 -3.09 5.77 10.26
C VAL A 68 -2.19 4.55 10.12
N ALA A 69 -2.77 3.43 9.71
CA ALA A 69 -2.04 2.29 9.20
C ALA A 69 -1.90 2.42 7.68
N GLU A 70 -0.68 2.23 7.17
CA GLU A 70 -0.33 2.25 5.75
C GLU A 70 0.31 0.93 5.36
N VAL A 71 -0.14 0.36 4.24
CA VAL A 71 0.50 -0.81 3.61
C VAL A 71 0.74 -0.50 2.14
N ARG A 72 1.98 -0.70 1.69
CA ARG A 72 2.38 -0.60 0.28
C ARG A 72 2.72 -1.99 -0.23
N SER A 73 1.82 -2.58 -0.98
CA SER A 73 1.95 -3.96 -1.45
C SER A 73 2.56 -3.99 -2.84
N MET A 74 3.54 -4.88 -3.04
CA MET A 74 4.19 -5.10 -4.33
C MET A 74 4.32 -6.61 -4.56
N ALA A 75 3.77 -7.10 -5.67
CA ALA A 75 3.86 -8.51 -6.03
C ALA A 75 5.30 -8.83 -6.47
N GLU A 76 5.94 -9.82 -5.83
CA GLU A 76 7.35 -10.14 -6.05
C GLU A 76 7.69 -10.52 -7.49
N SER A 77 6.74 -11.13 -8.21
CA SER A 77 6.95 -11.60 -9.59
C SER A 77 6.64 -10.56 -10.67
N GLN A 78 6.12 -9.38 -10.30
CA GLN A 78 5.66 -8.39 -11.28
C GLN A 78 6.33 -7.05 -11.07
N ASN A 79 6.90 -6.49 -12.14
CA ASN A 79 7.42 -5.13 -12.15
C ASN A 79 6.28 -4.10 -12.29
N ARG A 80 5.31 -4.15 -11.37
CA ARG A 80 4.20 -3.19 -11.26
C ARG A 80 4.48 -2.22 -10.11
N PRO A 81 4.03 -0.96 -10.23
CA PRO A 81 4.16 -0.02 -9.13
C PRO A 81 3.43 -0.54 -7.87
N PRO A 82 3.97 -0.28 -6.66
CA PRO A 82 3.32 -0.69 -5.43
C PRO A 82 1.91 -0.12 -5.30
N SER A 83 0.97 -0.95 -4.84
CA SER A 83 -0.40 -0.56 -4.53
C SER A 83 -0.51 -0.19 -3.06
N THR A 84 -1.01 1.02 -2.78
CA THR A 84 -1.10 1.54 -1.40
C THR A 84 -2.53 1.46 -0.88
N MET A 85 -2.68 0.93 0.33
CA MET A 85 -3.93 0.94 1.09
C MET A 85 -3.70 1.61 2.44
N PHE A 86 -4.73 2.28 2.94
CA PHE A 86 -4.72 2.90 4.27
C PHE A 86 -5.90 2.41 5.10
N VAL A 87 -5.67 2.21 6.39
CA VAL A 87 -6.72 2.07 7.40
C VAL A 87 -6.54 3.18 8.42
N ARG A 88 -7.57 4.00 8.64
CA ARG A 88 -7.49 5.21 9.45
C ARG A 88 -8.56 5.21 10.52
N MET A 89 -8.14 5.57 11.72
CA MET A 89 -9.04 5.80 12.86
C MET A 89 -9.29 7.31 12.98
N LEU A 90 -10.56 7.71 12.93
CA LEU A 90 -10.96 9.11 13.12
C LEU A 90 -10.64 9.59 14.54
N SER A 91 -10.23 10.85 14.64
CA SER A 91 -10.04 11.52 15.92
C SER A 91 -11.39 11.81 16.59
N ARG A 92 -11.47 11.63 17.91
CA ARG A 92 -12.66 11.92 18.73
C ARG A 92 -13.14 13.37 18.59
N THR A 93 -12.22 14.29 18.34
CA THR A 93 -12.49 15.74 18.21
C THR A 93 -13.03 16.16 16.85
N SER A 94 -12.95 15.29 15.83
CA SER A 94 -13.30 15.63 14.44
C SER A 94 -14.75 15.32 14.06
N ALA A 95 -15.53 14.71 14.96
CA ALA A 95 -16.93 14.43 14.73
C ALA A 95 -17.79 15.68 14.94
N LYS A 96 -17.83 16.57 13.94
CA LYS A 96 -18.88 17.61 13.86
C LYS A 96 -20.23 16.92 13.60
N GLY A 97 -21.03 16.71 14.63
CA GLY A 97 -22.39 16.17 14.47
C GLY A 97 -22.90 15.22 15.57
N GLY A 98 -22.35 15.27 16.79
CA GLY A 98 -22.92 14.54 17.93
C GLY A 98 -22.62 13.04 18.00
N SER A 99 -21.96 12.47 17.00
CA SER A 99 -21.50 11.08 17.06
C SER A 99 -20.03 10.98 17.50
N SER A 100 -19.82 10.78 18.79
CA SER A 100 -18.53 10.73 19.50
C SER A 100 -17.65 9.50 19.17
N GLY A 101 -17.98 8.75 18.12
CA GLY A 101 -17.34 7.46 17.80
C GLY A 101 -15.95 7.58 17.17
N GLN A 102 -15.03 6.70 17.58
CA GLN A 102 -13.75 6.51 16.88
C GLN A 102 -13.93 5.55 15.71
N TYR A 103 -14.44 6.06 14.60
CA TYR A 103 -14.68 5.29 13.39
C TYR A 103 -13.39 4.82 12.73
N ILE A 104 -13.40 3.58 12.22
CA ILE A 104 -12.31 3.03 11.42
C ILE A 104 -12.76 2.93 9.96
N ARG A 105 -12.02 3.60 9.07
CA ARG A 105 -12.29 3.60 7.63
C ARG A 105 -11.05 3.22 6.83
N ALA A 106 -11.26 2.60 5.69
CA ALA A 106 -10.22 2.22 4.74
C ALA A 106 -10.22 3.12 3.51
N THR A 107 -9.04 3.42 2.98
CA THR A 107 -8.86 3.90 1.61
C THR A 107 -8.30 2.77 0.78
N LEU A 108 -9.11 2.29 -0.15
CA LEU A 108 -8.75 1.23 -1.07
C LEU A 108 -8.14 1.83 -2.35
N PRO A 109 -7.22 1.13 -3.01
CA PRO A 109 -6.71 1.54 -4.32
C PRO A 109 -7.86 1.79 -5.31
N TYR A 110 -7.76 2.87 -6.09
CA TYR A 110 -8.73 3.25 -7.12
C TYR A 110 -10.16 3.60 -6.63
N ILE A 111 -10.38 3.64 -5.31
CA ILE A 111 -11.63 4.10 -4.70
C ILE A 111 -11.44 5.54 -4.22
N ARG A 112 -12.34 6.44 -4.64
CA ARG A 112 -12.21 7.89 -4.42
C ARG A 112 -12.61 8.32 -3.01
N THR A 113 -13.44 7.54 -2.34
CA THR A 113 -13.96 7.87 -1.01
C THR A 113 -13.60 6.79 0.00
N GLU A 114 -13.49 7.19 1.27
CA GLU A 114 -13.19 6.26 2.35
C GLU A 114 -14.38 5.33 2.60
N ILE A 115 -14.10 4.05 2.82
CA ILE A 115 -15.09 3.01 3.06
C ILE A 115 -15.00 2.57 4.54
N PRO A 116 -16.11 2.55 5.30
CA PRO A 116 -16.14 1.92 6.62
C PRO A 116 -15.59 0.50 6.61
N ILE A 117 -14.72 0.16 7.57
CA ILE A 117 -13.97 -1.10 7.54
C ILE A 117 -14.88 -2.33 7.53
N ILE A 118 -16.00 -2.28 8.25
CA ILE A 118 -16.98 -3.37 8.32
C ILE A 118 -17.60 -3.68 6.95
N ILE A 119 -17.84 -2.65 6.11
CA ILE A 119 -18.35 -2.86 4.74
C ILE A 119 -17.33 -3.61 3.88
N VAL A 120 -16.03 -3.37 4.10
CA VAL A 120 -14.96 -4.11 3.39
C VAL A 120 -15.00 -5.60 3.75
N PHE A 121 -15.16 -5.94 5.04
CA PHE A 121 -15.32 -7.34 5.47
C PHE A 121 -16.55 -8.01 4.86
N ARG A 122 -17.69 -7.29 4.82
CA ARG A 122 -18.91 -7.79 4.17
C ARG A 122 -18.71 -8.03 2.68
N ALA A 123 -17.95 -7.18 1.99
CA ALA A 123 -17.61 -7.36 0.57
C ALA A 123 -16.72 -8.60 0.36
N LEU A 124 -15.85 -8.94 1.32
CA LEU A 124 -15.05 -10.17 1.31
C LEU A 124 -15.86 -11.45 1.59
N GLY A 125 -17.12 -11.32 2.02
CA GLY A 125 -18.03 -12.44 2.27
C GLY A 125 -18.36 -12.69 3.75
N PHE A 126 -17.73 -11.97 4.68
CA PHE A 126 -18.04 -12.07 6.11
C PHE A 126 -19.26 -11.21 6.45
N VAL A 127 -20.44 -11.85 6.47
CA VAL A 127 -21.71 -11.15 6.71
C VAL A 127 -22.10 -11.14 8.19
N ALA A 128 -21.74 -12.14 8.98
CA ALA A 128 -22.05 -12.11 10.41
C ALA A 128 -21.07 -11.20 11.16
N ASP A 129 -21.59 -10.33 12.02
CA ASP A 129 -20.76 -9.41 12.82
C ASP A 129 -19.79 -10.18 13.73
N LYS A 130 -20.22 -11.34 14.23
CA LYS A 130 -19.38 -12.24 15.00
C LYS A 130 -18.15 -12.66 14.21
N ASP A 131 -18.31 -13.14 12.97
CA ASP A 131 -17.20 -13.57 12.12
C ASP A 131 -16.23 -12.40 11.87
N ILE A 132 -16.76 -11.20 11.60
CA ILE A 132 -15.93 -10.00 11.41
C ILE A 132 -15.11 -9.71 12.67
N LEU A 133 -15.73 -9.80 13.84
CA LEU A 133 -15.06 -9.57 15.12
C LEU A 133 -14.00 -10.63 15.40
N GLU A 134 -14.25 -11.92 15.11
CA GLU A 134 -13.25 -13.00 15.27
C GLU A 134 -11.98 -12.75 14.45
N HIS A 135 -12.11 -12.10 13.28
CA HIS A 135 -10.96 -11.76 12.42
C HIS A 135 -10.17 -10.53 12.90
N ILE A 136 -10.75 -9.68 13.76
CA ILE A 136 -10.11 -8.46 14.26
C ILE A 136 -9.64 -8.64 15.70
N CYS A 137 -10.54 -9.10 16.56
CA CYS A 137 -10.34 -9.32 17.99
C CYS A 137 -10.46 -10.83 18.28
N TYR A 138 -9.32 -11.49 18.42
CA TYR A 138 -9.28 -12.93 18.68
C TYR A 138 -9.76 -13.31 20.10
N ASP A 139 -9.77 -12.36 21.04
CA ASP A 139 -10.23 -12.56 22.42
C ASP A 139 -11.46 -11.70 22.72
N PHE A 140 -12.63 -12.32 22.77
CA PHE A 140 -13.89 -11.65 23.11
C PHE A 140 -13.98 -11.18 24.56
N ALA A 141 -13.06 -11.60 25.44
CA ALA A 141 -12.98 -11.05 26.80
C ALA A 141 -12.39 -9.63 26.82
N ASP A 142 -11.71 -9.19 25.75
CA ASP A 142 -11.21 -7.81 25.62
C ASP A 142 -12.35 -6.83 25.32
N THR A 143 -13.09 -6.48 26.37
CA THR A 143 -14.16 -5.49 26.32
C THR A 143 -13.71 -4.13 25.82
N GLN A 144 -12.44 -3.72 26.02
CA GLN A 144 -11.96 -2.42 25.58
C GLN A 144 -11.83 -2.36 24.06
N MET A 145 -11.24 -3.40 23.46
CA MET A 145 -11.13 -3.50 22.01
C MET A 145 -12.51 -3.62 21.34
N MET A 146 -13.41 -4.39 21.94
CA MET A 146 -14.77 -4.56 21.46
C MET A 146 -15.56 -3.23 21.47
N GLU A 147 -15.43 -2.43 22.54
CA GLU A 147 -16.06 -1.10 22.62
C GLU A 147 -15.49 -0.12 21.59
N LEU A 148 -14.20 -0.21 21.25
CA LEU A 148 -13.61 0.62 20.20
C LEU A 148 -14.17 0.28 18.80
N LEU A 149 -14.56 -0.96 18.56
CA LEU A 149 -15.12 -1.40 17.27
C LEU A 149 -16.62 -1.14 17.13
N ARG A 150 -17.36 -1.06 18.26
CA ARG A 150 -18.82 -0.87 18.28
C ARG A 150 -19.32 0.26 17.37
N PRO A 151 -18.75 1.49 17.38
CA PRO A 151 -19.23 2.56 16.50
C PRO A 151 -19.08 2.24 15.01
N SER A 152 -18.05 1.47 14.64
CA SER A 152 -17.82 1.08 13.23
C SER A 152 -18.81 0.01 12.77
N LEU A 153 -19.27 -0.86 13.67
CA LEU A 153 -20.36 -1.82 13.40
C LEU A 153 -21.69 -1.09 13.19
N GLU A 154 -22.01 -0.15 14.08
CA GLU A 154 -23.22 0.68 13.99
C GLU A 154 -23.26 1.49 12.69
N GLU A 155 -22.14 2.07 12.26
CA GLU A 155 -22.04 2.79 10.98
C GLU A 155 -22.40 1.90 9.77
N ALA A 156 -22.05 0.62 9.82
CA ALA A 156 -22.27 -0.32 8.72
C ALA A 156 -23.60 -1.09 8.82
N PHE A 157 -24.45 -0.79 9.81
CA PHE A 157 -25.70 -1.53 10.06
C PHE A 157 -26.63 -1.60 8.84
N VAL A 158 -26.63 -0.56 8.00
CA VAL A 158 -27.49 -0.45 6.81
C VAL A 158 -27.10 -1.38 5.66
N ILE A 159 -25.91 -1.98 5.70
CA ILE A 159 -25.42 -2.90 4.66
C ILE A 159 -25.19 -4.25 5.32
N GLN A 160 -26.07 -5.22 5.03
CA GLN A 160 -26.04 -6.56 5.64
C GLN A 160 -25.81 -7.67 4.60
N ASN A 161 -25.45 -7.33 3.36
CA ASN A 161 -25.26 -8.31 2.28
C ASN A 161 -24.01 -7.98 1.47
N GLN A 162 -23.25 -9.01 1.09
CA GLN A 162 -22.06 -8.91 0.26
C GLN A 162 -22.30 -8.16 -1.05
N GLN A 163 -23.38 -8.47 -1.78
CA GLN A 163 -23.68 -7.80 -3.05
C GLN A 163 -23.95 -6.30 -2.87
N VAL A 164 -24.59 -5.92 -1.77
CA VAL A 164 -24.86 -4.51 -1.43
C VAL A 164 -23.56 -3.81 -1.03
N ALA A 165 -22.66 -4.51 -0.33
CA ALA A 165 -21.34 -3.99 0.02
C ALA A 165 -20.47 -3.76 -1.22
N LEU A 166 -20.42 -4.72 -2.15
CA LEU A 166 -19.72 -4.59 -3.43
C LEU A 166 -20.30 -3.42 -4.25
N ASP A 167 -21.63 -3.32 -4.33
CA ASP A 167 -22.31 -2.20 -4.98
C ASP A 167 -21.94 -0.85 -4.36
N TYR A 168 -21.89 -0.78 -3.03
CA TYR A 168 -21.52 0.41 -2.27
C TYR A 168 -20.09 0.88 -2.58
N ILE A 169 -19.15 -0.06 -2.65
CA ILE A 169 -17.74 0.22 -2.98
C ILE A 169 -17.62 0.58 -4.47
N GLY A 170 -18.24 -0.19 -5.37
CA GLY A 170 -18.16 0.02 -6.81
C GLY A 170 -18.68 1.39 -7.25
N LYS A 171 -19.76 1.89 -6.64
CA LYS A 171 -20.28 3.26 -6.86
C LYS A 171 -19.28 4.36 -6.49
N ARG A 172 -18.28 4.05 -5.66
CA ARG A 172 -17.26 4.96 -5.16
C ARG A 172 -15.91 4.80 -5.87
N GLY A 173 -15.85 3.93 -6.87
CA GLY A 173 -14.68 3.73 -7.73
C GLY A 173 -14.38 4.91 -8.65
N ALA A 174 -13.27 4.80 -9.37
CA ALA A 174 -12.80 5.86 -10.26
C ALA A 174 -13.63 5.99 -11.56
N THR A 175 -14.25 4.92 -12.03
CA THR A 175 -15.01 4.88 -13.29
C THR A 175 -16.48 5.21 -13.06
N VAL A 176 -16.97 6.28 -13.71
CA VAL A 176 -18.37 6.72 -13.64
C VAL A 176 -19.19 5.98 -14.70
N GLY A 177 -20.45 5.65 -14.39
CA GLY A 177 -21.40 5.08 -15.37
C GLY A 177 -21.27 3.57 -15.62
N VAL A 178 -20.52 2.84 -14.78
CA VAL A 178 -20.40 1.38 -14.87
C VAL A 178 -21.70 0.72 -14.42
N THR A 179 -22.21 -0.22 -15.22
CA THR A 179 -23.41 -1.00 -14.90
C THR A 179 -23.21 -1.81 -13.61
N LYS A 180 -24.31 -2.16 -12.94
CA LYS A 180 -24.26 -2.92 -11.68
C LYS A 180 -23.50 -4.25 -11.83
N GLU A 181 -23.70 -4.94 -12.94
CA GLU A 181 -23.03 -6.22 -13.23
C GLU A 181 -21.53 -6.09 -13.44
N LYS A 182 -21.07 -4.94 -13.97
CA LYS A 182 -19.63 -4.70 -14.21
C LYS A 182 -18.89 -4.14 -12.99
N ARG A 183 -19.60 -3.73 -11.93
CA ARG A 183 -19.01 -3.12 -10.72
C ARG A 183 -19.04 -4.03 -9.49
N ILE A 184 -19.83 -5.10 -9.53
CA ILE A 184 -19.95 -6.11 -8.47
C ILE A 184 -19.01 -7.26 -8.79
#